data_AF-A0A946UIN1-F1
#
_entry.id   AF-A0A946UIN1-F1
#
_cell.length_a   1.000
_cell.length_b   1.000
_cell.length_c   1.000
_cell.angle_alpha   90.00
_cell.angle_beta   90.00
_cell.angle_gamma   90.00
#
_symmetry.space_group_name_H-M   'P 1'
#
loop_
_entity.id
_entity.type
_entity.pdbx_description
1 polymer ?
#
loop_
_entity_poly.entity_id
_entity_poly.type
_entity_poly.pdbx_seq_one_letter_code
_entity_poly.pdbx_strand_id
1 'polypeptide(L)'
;MTVKSAIFALILLISPVASFACRCEQLPLVAYYDRAGFVAMARLVSATDEAERRMLDFELMAAPYKGGDNSHRQGSRLRLYTPLSTASCGIRPDLNAIYVVFATSRDSETNALWVDSCNGTRVHISRKLDEPVGFLDVPAKFVAGQLNALFGLQVLRDVSANAPAADDPSNEKLVGLLDLKALAHGGHTDLYAEASRTASTMARIGSYTDVASREYGYEIEGAVVFATLPGWYRLRLADGRFAWVAADDAGTWFPYEQLPIRRLAYLTDEWSGLVWPNAGAGIPLRASLAADNHKREYPAEVLETTRIGGFPWFRVRVLKNDPCAGGDNRVSSEGWVPAYGRNGDPAVWFYSRGC
;
A
#
# COMPACT_ATOMS: atom_id res chain seq x y z
N MET A 1 4.50 92.16 -4.73
CA MET A 1 4.61 90.92 -3.93
C MET A 1 3.87 89.82 -4.68
N THR A 2 4.64 88.93 -5.31
CA THR A 2 4.17 87.87 -6.22
C THR A 2 4.19 86.55 -5.46
N VAL A 3 3.01 85.99 -5.16
CA VAL A 3 2.87 84.62 -4.63
C VAL A 3 2.53 83.70 -5.80
N LYS A 4 3.51 82.88 -6.22
CA LYS A 4 3.31 81.79 -7.18
C LYS A 4 2.91 80.54 -6.42
N SER A 5 1.62 80.17 -6.49
CA SER A 5 1.11 78.88 -6.04
C SER A 5 1.38 77.83 -7.11
N ALA A 6 2.28 76.89 -6.85
CA ALA A 6 2.50 75.72 -7.70
C ALA A 6 1.60 74.57 -7.22
N ILE A 7 0.56 74.28 -8.00
CA ILE A 7 -0.30 73.10 -7.83
C ILE A 7 0.44 71.91 -8.46
N PHE A 8 0.96 71.01 -7.63
CA PHE A 8 1.56 69.75 -8.06
C PHE A 8 0.44 68.73 -8.25
N ALA A 9 0.06 68.47 -9.52
CA ALA A 9 -0.90 67.44 -9.88
C ALA A 9 -0.21 66.06 -9.78
N LEU A 10 -0.46 65.33 -8.69
CA LEU A 10 -0.04 63.95 -8.50
C LEU A 10 -0.98 63.03 -9.32
N ILE A 11 -0.62 62.78 -10.57
CA ILE A 11 -1.30 61.79 -11.42
C ILE A 11 -0.90 60.40 -10.93
N LEU A 12 -1.77 59.79 -10.13
CA LEU A 12 -1.70 58.36 -9.76
C LEU A 12 -1.91 57.52 -11.03
N LEU A 13 -0.81 57.07 -11.64
CA LEU A 13 -0.80 56.03 -12.66
C LEU A 13 -1.20 54.70 -12.00
N ILE A 14 -2.51 54.48 -11.84
CA ILE A 14 -3.08 53.18 -11.46
C ILE A 14 -2.98 52.30 -12.70
N SER A 15 -1.83 51.67 -12.91
CA SER A 15 -1.71 50.56 -13.87
C SER A 15 -2.68 49.47 -13.41
N PRO A 16 -3.66 49.04 -14.22
CA PRO A 16 -4.51 47.92 -13.87
C PRO A 16 -3.61 46.70 -13.77
N VAL A 17 -3.32 46.26 -12.54
CA VAL A 17 -2.73 44.94 -12.33
C VAL A 17 -3.79 43.98 -12.83
N ALA A 18 -3.53 43.38 -13.99
CA ALA A 18 -4.40 42.35 -14.55
C ALA A 18 -4.55 41.27 -13.48
N SER A 19 -5.69 41.29 -12.79
CA SER A 19 -6.03 40.26 -11.82
C SER A 19 -6.33 39.04 -12.66
N PHE A 20 -5.31 38.23 -12.91
CA PHE A 20 -5.45 36.95 -13.57
C PHE A 20 -6.35 36.09 -12.69
N ALA A 21 -7.64 36.12 -12.99
CA ALA A 21 -8.60 35.23 -12.37
C ALA A 21 -8.10 33.80 -12.57
N CYS A 22 -8.02 33.04 -11.50
CA CYS A 22 -7.64 31.63 -11.57
C CYS A 22 -8.44 30.91 -12.66
N ARG A 23 -7.74 30.36 -13.64
CA ARG A 23 -8.30 29.58 -14.75
C ARG A 23 -7.54 28.27 -14.83
N CYS A 24 -8.19 27.21 -14.38
CA CYS A 24 -7.65 25.87 -14.42
C CYS A 24 -8.25 25.11 -15.60
N GLU A 25 -7.41 24.44 -16.37
CA GLU A 25 -7.87 23.43 -17.32
C GLU A 25 -8.47 22.24 -16.56
N GLN A 26 -9.64 21.76 -17.00
CA GLN A 26 -10.21 20.52 -16.48
C GLN A 26 -9.44 19.34 -17.09
N LEU A 27 -8.91 18.48 -16.24
CA LEU A 27 -8.14 17.31 -16.65
C LEU A 27 -8.92 16.01 -16.38
N PRO A 28 -8.56 14.92 -17.08
CA PRO A 28 -8.97 13.57 -16.70
C PRO A 28 -8.56 13.21 -15.26
N LEU A 29 -9.30 12.32 -14.60
CA LEU A 29 -9.04 11.91 -13.21
C LEU A 29 -7.61 11.37 -13.02
N VAL A 30 -7.12 10.55 -13.96
CA VAL A 30 -5.77 9.96 -13.91
C VAL A 30 -4.68 11.04 -13.91
N ALA A 31 -4.87 12.13 -14.66
CA ALA A 31 -3.89 13.21 -14.73
C ALA A 31 -3.79 13.97 -13.39
N TYR A 32 -4.90 14.15 -12.68
CA TYR A 32 -4.86 14.69 -11.31
C TYR A 32 -4.20 13.72 -10.33
N TYR A 33 -4.52 12.43 -10.43
CA TYR A 33 -3.92 11.39 -9.58
C TYR A 33 -2.40 11.31 -9.72
N ASP A 34 -1.89 11.36 -10.96
CA ASP A 34 -0.45 11.26 -11.24
C ASP A 34 0.32 12.47 -10.72
N ARG A 35 -0.25 13.68 -10.88
CA ARG A 35 0.37 14.94 -10.43
C ARG A 35 0.33 15.14 -8.90
N ALA A 36 -0.67 14.56 -8.23
CA ALA A 36 -0.80 14.70 -6.78
C ALA A 36 0.28 13.90 -6.04
N GLY A 37 0.80 14.46 -4.95
CA GLY A 37 1.62 13.72 -3.99
C GLY A 37 0.77 12.91 -3.02
N PHE A 38 -0.45 13.39 -2.74
CA PHE A 38 -1.39 12.79 -1.81
C PHE A 38 -2.80 12.76 -2.41
N VAL A 39 -3.50 11.63 -2.30
CA VAL A 39 -4.87 11.48 -2.83
C VAL A 39 -5.74 10.80 -1.79
N ALA A 40 -6.91 11.37 -1.47
CA ALA A 40 -7.84 10.81 -0.51
C ALA A 40 -9.29 11.21 -0.79
N MET A 41 -10.22 10.49 -0.17
CA MET A 41 -11.58 10.99 0.06
C MET A 41 -11.71 11.39 1.52
N ALA A 42 -12.11 12.63 1.77
CA ALA A 42 -12.10 13.20 3.11
C ALA A 42 -13.23 14.21 3.33
N ARG A 43 -13.77 14.26 4.54
CA ARG A 43 -14.80 15.22 4.93
C ARG A 43 -14.15 16.49 5.46
N LEU A 44 -14.52 17.65 4.93
CA LEU A 44 -14.02 18.92 5.47
C LEU A 44 -14.71 19.21 6.81
N VAL A 45 -13.95 19.41 7.89
CA VAL A 45 -14.51 19.63 9.23
C VAL A 45 -14.39 21.08 9.68
N SER A 46 -13.24 21.71 9.43
CA SER A 46 -13.01 23.12 9.75
C SER A 46 -12.21 23.82 8.66
N ALA A 47 -12.44 25.12 8.54
CA ALA A 47 -11.66 26.01 7.70
C ALA A 47 -11.37 27.28 8.50
N THR A 48 -10.08 27.63 8.62
CA THR A 48 -9.62 28.79 9.38
C THR A 48 -8.72 29.62 8.48
N ASP A 49 -9.03 30.92 8.39
CA ASP A 49 -8.20 31.85 7.63
C ASP A 49 -7.03 32.31 8.51
N GLU A 50 -5.81 32.06 8.04
CA GLU A 50 -4.57 32.65 8.53
C GLU A 50 -4.16 33.80 7.59
N ALA A 51 -3.25 34.69 8.02
CA ALA A 51 -2.95 35.96 7.34
C ALA A 51 -2.81 35.87 5.81
N GLU A 52 -2.21 34.80 5.27
CA GLU A 52 -1.98 34.64 3.83
C GLU A 52 -2.59 33.36 3.22
N ARG A 53 -3.22 32.52 4.03
CA ARG A 53 -3.70 31.20 3.59
C ARG A 53 -4.87 30.73 4.43
N ARG A 54 -5.69 29.86 3.86
CA ARG A 54 -6.75 29.13 4.55
C ARG A 54 -6.24 27.75 4.92
N MET A 55 -6.27 27.44 6.21
CA MET A 55 -6.07 26.09 6.73
C MET A 55 -7.39 25.32 6.66
N LEU A 56 -7.35 24.10 6.13
CA LEU A 56 -8.47 23.20 6.00
C LEU A 56 -8.17 21.92 6.78
N ASP A 57 -8.97 21.61 7.81
CA ASP A 57 -8.86 20.32 8.50
C ASP A 57 -9.92 19.36 7.96
N PHE A 58 -9.45 18.26 7.40
CA PHE A 58 -10.24 17.17 6.89
C PHE A 58 -10.23 15.98 7.85
N GLU A 59 -11.29 15.18 7.81
CA GLU A 59 -11.36 13.85 8.40
C GLU A 59 -11.36 12.81 7.29
N LEU A 60 -10.41 11.89 7.30
CA LEU A 60 -10.28 10.87 6.26
C LEU A 60 -11.44 9.88 6.31
N MET A 61 -12.09 9.64 5.17
CA MET A 61 -13.18 8.67 5.06
C MET A 61 -12.67 7.23 4.94
N ALA A 62 -11.42 7.06 4.51
CA ALA A 62 -10.69 5.80 4.39
C ALA A 62 -9.19 6.11 4.38
N ALA A 63 -8.34 5.07 4.40
CA ALA A 63 -6.92 5.25 4.09
C ALA A 63 -6.73 6.01 2.75
N PRO A 64 -5.67 6.80 2.57
CA PRO A 64 -5.45 7.51 1.31
C PRO A 64 -5.21 6.53 0.15
N TYR A 65 -5.44 7.00 -1.07
CA TYR A 65 -5.08 6.31 -2.31
C TYR A 65 -3.62 6.53 -2.69
N LYS A 66 -3.01 7.63 -2.23
CA LYS A 66 -1.61 7.98 -2.52
C LYS A 66 -1.05 8.85 -1.40
N GLY A 67 0.25 8.72 -1.11
CA GLY A 67 1.00 9.66 -0.25
C GLY A 67 0.76 9.56 1.26
N GLY A 68 0.06 8.53 1.75
CA GLY A 68 -0.12 8.31 3.19
C GLY A 68 0.94 7.41 3.80
N ASP A 69 1.07 7.54 5.11
CA ASP A 69 1.80 6.63 5.99
C ASP A 69 0.81 5.92 6.95
N ASN A 70 1.35 5.17 7.91
CA ASN A 70 0.57 4.46 8.91
C ASN A 70 -0.25 5.39 9.84
N SER A 71 -0.03 6.70 9.84
CA SER A 71 -0.79 7.69 10.61
C SER A 71 -2.08 8.15 9.90
N HIS A 72 -2.14 7.99 8.57
CA HIS A 72 -3.28 8.39 7.74
C HIS A 72 -4.31 7.25 7.63
N ARG A 73 -5.20 7.18 8.61
CA ARG A 73 -6.21 6.13 8.76
C ARG A 73 -7.62 6.69 8.59
N GLN A 74 -8.62 5.84 8.43
CA GLN A 74 -10.01 6.30 8.51
C GLN A 74 -10.26 7.03 9.85
N GLY A 75 -10.94 8.17 9.79
CA GLY A 75 -11.21 9.03 10.95
C GLY A 75 -10.04 9.91 11.38
N SER A 76 -8.82 9.72 10.85
CA SER A 76 -7.69 10.60 11.18
C SER A 76 -7.87 11.99 10.59
N ARG A 77 -7.27 12.99 11.25
CA ARG A 77 -7.29 14.38 10.78
C ARG A 77 -6.16 14.63 9.79
N LEU A 78 -6.49 15.30 8.69
CA LEU A 78 -5.57 15.73 7.65
C LEU A 78 -5.65 17.25 7.52
N ARG A 79 -4.53 17.93 7.74
CA ARG A 79 -4.45 19.39 7.60
C ARG A 79 -3.87 19.76 6.24
N LEU A 80 -4.62 20.57 5.49
CA LEU A 80 -4.23 21.07 4.18
C LEU A 80 -4.27 22.59 4.16
N TYR A 81 -3.53 23.21 3.24
CA TYR A 81 -3.52 24.66 3.06
C TYR A 81 -4.00 25.04 1.66
N THR A 82 -4.72 26.15 1.55
CA THR A 82 -5.19 26.70 0.27
C THR A 82 -5.10 28.22 0.28
N PRO A 83 -4.96 28.90 -0.87
CA PRO A 83 -5.06 30.37 -0.92
C PRO A 83 -6.40 30.89 -0.36
N LEU A 84 -6.41 32.10 0.22
CA LEU A 84 -7.61 32.69 0.84
C LEU A 84 -8.73 32.95 -0.17
N SER A 85 -8.36 33.35 -1.39
CA SER A 85 -9.27 33.82 -2.44
C SER A 85 -9.35 32.83 -3.59
N THR A 86 -10.55 32.67 -4.15
CA THR A 86 -10.79 31.93 -5.39
C THR A 86 -10.10 32.57 -6.59
N ALA A 87 -9.84 33.88 -6.56
CA ALA A 87 -9.05 34.56 -7.58
C ALA A 87 -7.62 34.02 -7.65
N SER A 88 -7.08 33.57 -6.52
CA SER A 88 -5.78 32.91 -6.38
C SER A 88 -5.90 31.37 -6.34
N CYS A 89 -6.97 30.82 -6.93
CA CYS A 89 -7.25 29.38 -6.96
C CYS A 89 -7.61 28.73 -5.62
N GLY A 90 -7.86 29.51 -4.57
CA GLY A 90 -8.27 29.02 -3.26
C GLY A 90 -9.54 28.17 -3.30
N ILE A 91 -9.57 27.09 -2.53
CA ILE A 91 -10.77 26.29 -2.35
C ILE A 91 -11.77 27.06 -1.46
N ARG A 92 -13.00 27.21 -1.96
CA ARG A 92 -14.13 27.68 -1.15
C ARG A 92 -14.60 26.53 -0.24
N PRO A 93 -14.55 26.67 1.10
CA PRO A 93 -14.91 25.60 2.01
C PRO A 93 -16.43 25.35 2.01
N ASP A 94 -16.82 24.08 1.92
CA ASP A 94 -18.17 23.55 2.17
C ASP A 94 -18.08 22.58 3.36
N LEU A 95 -18.36 23.09 4.56
CA LEU A 95 -18.18 22.32 5.80
C LEU A 95 -19.10 21.09 5.82
N ASN A 96 -18.53 19.96 6.24
CA ASN A 96 -19.11 18.63 6.27
C ASN A 96 -19.34 17.97 4.90
N ALA A 97 -18.97 18.63 3.80
CA ALA A 97 -18.96 17.99 2.48
C ALA A 97 -17.81 16.97 2.38
N ILE A 98 -18.00 15.92 1.58
CA ILE A 98 -16.94 14.96 1.24
C ILE A 98 -16.26 15.46 -0.03
N TYR A 99 -14.94 15.61 0.05
CA TYR A 99 -14.09 16.01 -1.04
C TYR A 99 -13.33 14.80 -1.59
N VAL A 100 -13.04 14.85 -2.90
CA VAL A 100 -11.91 14.11 -3.46
C VAL A 100 -10.74 15.09 -3.42
N VAL A 101 -9.73 14.75 -2.63
CA VAL A 101 -8.57 15.58 -2.33
C VAL A 101 -7.40 15.11 -3.19
N PHE A 102 -6.80 16.04 -3.92
CA PHE A 102 -5.52 15.90 -4.61
C PHE A 102 -4.59 16.96 -4.05
N ALA A 103 -3.66 16.57 -3.19
CA ALA A 103 -2.74 17.52 -2.58
C ALA A 103 -1.31 17.32 -3.08
N THR A 104 -0.54 18.39 -3.09
CA THR A 104 0.89 18.39 -3.42
C THR A 104 1.68 18.91 -2.22
N SER A 105 2.89 18.37 -2.01
CA SER A 105 3.84 19.00 -1.09
C SER A 105 4.51 20.16 -1.81
N ARG A 106 4.43 21.36 -1.26
CA ARG A 106 5.07 22.56 -1.85
C ARG A 106 6.43 22.86 -1.24
N ASP A 107 6.67 22.35 -0.05
CA ASP A 107 7.83 22.66 0.77
C ASP A 107 8.39 21.35 1.33
N SER A 108 9.62 21.02 0.91
CA SER A 108 10.33 19.83 1.34
C SER A 108 10.71 19.85 2.82
N GLU A 109 10.79 21.03 3.45
CA GLU A 109 11.15 21.15 4.86
C GLU A 109 9.95 20.89 5.78
N THR A 110 8.78 21.46 5.45
CA THR A 110 7.58 21.32 6.28
C THR A 110 6.70 20.15 5.91
N ASN A 111 6.87 19.56 4.71
CA ASN A 111 5.96 18.58 4.13
C ASN A 111 4.48 19.03 4.15
N ALA A 112 4.25 20.35 4.16
CA ALA A 112 2.91 20.91 4.18
C ALA A 112 2.18 20.57 2.87
N LEU A 113 1.01 19.95 3.01
CA LEU A 113 0.17 19.58 1.88
C LEU A 113 -0.72 20.75 1.46
N TRP A 114 -0.69 21.08 0.18
CA TRP A 114 -1.44 22.18 -0.41
C TRP A 114 -2.53 21.68 -1.34
N VAL A 115 -3.67 22.38 -1.30
CA VAL A 115 -4.76 22.20 -2.25
C VAL A 115 -5.20 23.51 -2.90
N ASP A 116 -5.59 23.42 -4.17
CA ASP A 116 -6.19 24.52 -4.93
C ASP A 116 -7.21 23.96 -5.93
N SER A 117 -7.95 24.86 -6.58
CA SER A 117 -8.95 24.48 -7.59
C SER A 117 -8.35 23.90 -8.89
N CYS A 118 -7.05 24.05 -9.13
CA CYS A 118 -6.37 23.57 -10.32
C CYS A 118 -5.82 22.15 -10.18
N ASN A 119 -5.61 21.66 -8.97
CA ASN A 119 -5.09 20.33 -8.73
C ASN A 119 -6.15 19.22 -8.80
N GLY A 120 -7.42 19.59 -9.01
CA GLY A 120 -8.54 18.65 -9.13
C GLY A 120 -9.35 18.47 -7.85
N THR A 121 -8.91 19.02 -6.71
CA THR A 121 -9.63 18.95 -5.44
C THR A 121 -11.00 19.60 -5.55
N ARG A 122 -12.06 18.85 -5.23
CA ARG A 122 -13.44 19.31 -5.39
C ARG A 122 -14.39 18.59 -4.44
N VAL A 123 -15.54 19.23 -4.18
CA VAL A 123 -16.66 18.60 -3.47
C VAL A 123 -17.18 17.45 -4.31
N HIS A 124 -17.19 16.26 -3.72
CA HIS A 124 -17.74 15.05 -4.31
C HIS A 124 -19.18 14.81 -3.86
N ILE A 125 -19.46 14.99 -2.56
CA ILE A 125 -20.81 14.92 -1.99
C ILE A 125 -21.03 16.17 -1.13
N SER A 126 -21.96 17.03 -1.54
CA SER A 126 -22.33 18.23 -0.78
C SER A 126 -23.44 17.94 0.24
N ARG A 127 -23.54 18.79 1.26
CA ARG A 127 -24.65 18.77 2.23
C ARG A 127 -25.99 19.17 1.61
N LYS A 128 -25.97 19.98 0.54
CA LYS A 128 -27.19 20.55 -0.06
C LYS A 128 -28.00 19.57 -0.92
N LEU A 129 -27.64 18.28 -0.92
CA LEU A 129 -28.21 17.26 -1.80
C LEU A 129 -28.03 17.59 -3.28
N ASP A 130 -27.04 18.42 -3.61
CA ASP A 130 -26.63 18.68 -4.99
C ASP A 130 -26.09 17.38 -5.61
N GLU A 131 -26.27 17.24 -6.93
CA GLU A 131 -25.73 16.10 -7.65
C GLU A 131 -24.20 16.01 -7.47
N PRO A 132 -23.67 14.82 -7.13
CA PRO A 132 -22.24 14.61 -7.02
C PRO A 132 -21.50 15.04 -8.29
N VAL A 133 -20.40 15.78 -8.14
CA VAL A 133 -19.59 16.26 -9.27
C VAL A 133 -18.48 15.25 -9.58
N GLY A 134 -18.36 14.90 -10.86
CA GLY A 134 -17.33 14.00 -11.38
C GLY A 134 -16.10 14.72 -11.92
N PHE A 135 -15.38 14.02 -12.79
CA PHE A 135 -14.26 14.51 -13.58
C PHE A 135 -14.63 14.45 -15.07
N LEU A 136 -13.77 15.02 -15.92
CA LEU A 136 -14.00 15.10 -17.36
C LEU A 136 -14.36 13.74 -17.98
N ASP A 137 -13.69 12.68 -17.52
CA ASP A 137 -13.77 11.31 -18.02
C ASP A 137 -14.44 10.32 -17.05
N VAL A 138 -14.76 10.75 -15.82
CA VAL A 138 -15.28 9.88 -14.77
C VAL A 138 -16.52 10.49 -14.13
N PRO A 139 -17.72 9.92 -14.39
CA PRO A 139 -18.94 10.31 -13.68
C PRO A 139 -18.77 10.14 -12.17
N ALA A 140 -19.38 11.02 -11.38
CA ALA A 140 -19.19 11.08 -9.94
C ALA A 140 -19.37 9.71 -9.25
N LYS A 141 -20.45 8.98 -9.56
CA LYS A 141 -20.72 7.66 -8.97
C LYS A 141 -19.62 6.61 -9.16
N PHE A 142 -18.70 6.82 -10.11
CA PHE A 142 -17.59 5.91 -10.40
C PHE A 142 -16.24 6.39 -9.89
N VAL A 143 -16.15 7.61 -9.32
CA VAL A 143 -14.87 8.20 -8.88
C VAL A 143 -14.16 7.32 -7.87
N ALA A 144 -14.85 6.86 -6.81
CA ALA A 144 -14.24 5.99 -5.80
C ALA A 144 -13.73 4.66 -6.38
N GLY A 145 -14.49 4.06 -7.30
CA GLY A 145 -14.09 2.84 -8.01
C GLY A 145 -12.87 3.07 -8.91
N GLN A 146 -12.84 4.19 -9.63
CA GLN A 146 -11.70 4.52 -10.48
C GLN A 146 -10.44 4.86 -9.66
N LEU A 147 -10.58 5.52 -8.51
CA LEU A 147 -9.47 5.73 -7.57
C LEU A 147 -8.95 4.40 -7.00
N ASN A 148 -9.83 3.43 -6.69
CA ASN A 148 -9.39 2.08 -6.33
C ASN A 148 -8.63 1.41 -7.48
N ALA A 149 -9.07 1.57 -8.73
CA ALA A 149 -8.38 1.02 -9.90
C ALA A 149 -6.97 1.62 -10.06
N LEU A 150 -6.83 2.94 -9.94
CA LEU A 150 -5.53 3.63 -10.03
C LEU A 150 -4.58 3.21 -8.91
N PHE A 151 -5.07 3.16 -7.66
CA PHE A 151 -4.29 2.67 -6.53
C PHE A 151 -3.91 1.19 -6.68
N GLY A 152 -4.86 0.35 -7.10
CA GLY A 152 -4.63 -1.05 -7.37
C GLY A 152 -3.56 -1.28 -8.44
N LEU A 153 -3.59 -0.52 -9.54
CA LEU A 153 -2.55 -0.59 -10.57
C LEU A 153 -1.16 -0.23 -10.02
N GLN A 154 -1.07 0.76 -9.14
CA GLN A 154 0.19 1.08 -8.47
C GLN A 154 0.67 -0.08 -7.60
N VAL A 155 -0.23 -0.66 -6.79
CA VAL A 155 0.10 -1.84 -5.98
C VAL A 155 0.61 -2.99 -6.85
N LEU A 156 -0.05 -3.28 -7.97
CA LEU A 156 0.37 -4.37 -8.87
C LEU A 156 1.71 -4.09 -9.55
N ARG A 157 2.01 -2.83 -9.89
CA ARG A 157 3.35 -2.46 -10.41
C ARG A 157 4.42 -2.71 -9.36
N ASP A 158 4.19 -2.28 -8.12
CA ASP A 158 5.16 -2.46 -7.03
C ASP A 158 5.35 -3.94 -6.69
N VAL A 159 4.26 -4.71 -6.61
CA VAL A 159 4.32 -6.16 -6.41
C VAL A 159 5.09 -6.81 -7.56
N SER A 160 4.79 -6.49 -8.82
CA SER A 160 5.51 -7.07 -9.97
C SER A 160 6.99 -6.71 -9.98
N ALA A 161 7.38 -5.54 -9.45
CA ALA A 161 8.77 -5.11 -9.40
C ALA A 161 9.57 -5.77 -8.27
N ASN A 162 8.91 -6.15 -7.16
CA ASN A 162 9.56 -6.66 -5.95
C ASN A 162 9.23 -8.11 -5.62
N ALA A 163 8.31 -8.75 -6.35
CA ALA A 163 7.94 -10.13 -6.09
C ALA A 163 9.12 -11.07 -6.34
N PRO A 164 9.37 -12.03 -5.45
CA PRO A 164 10.50 -12.93 -5.58
C PRO A 164 10.42 -13.80 -6.82
N ALA A 165 11.54 -13.90 -7.53
CA ALA A 165 11.79 -14.91 -8.53
C ALA A 165 12.48 -16.11 -7.86
N ALA A 166 11.79 -17.25 -7.80
CA ALA A 166 12.30 -18.43 -7.10
C ALA A 166 13.52 -19.05 -7.79
N ASP A 167 13.75 -18.78 -9.07
CA ASP A 167 14.88 -19.22 -9.87
C ASP A 167 16.04 -18.20 -9.92
N ASP A 168 15.88 -17.02 -9.31
CA ASP A 168 16.92 -16.01 -9.22
C ASP A 168 17.83 -16.27 -7.99
N PRO A 169 19.10 -16.66 -8.18
CA PRO A 169 20.01 -16.92 -7.07
C PRO A 169 20.34 -15.66 -6.24
N SER A 170 20.03 -14.46 -6.74
CA SER A 170 20.20 -13.21 -6.00
C SER A 170 19.00 -12.85 -5.12
N ASN A 171 17.86 -13.54 -5.25
CA ASN A 171 16.66 -13.24 -4.48
C ASN A 171 16.90 -13.35 -2.95
N GLU A 172 16.43 -12.36 -2.21
CA GLU A 172 16.55 -12.27 -0.75
C GLU A 172 15.19 -12.36 -0.02
N LYS A 173 14.13 -12.71 -0.75
CA LYS A 173 12.77 -12.86 -0.21
C LYS A 173 12.35 -14.33 -0.16
N LEU A 174 11.46 -14.65 0.78
CA LEU A 174 10.99 -16.02 1.01
C LEU A 174 10.23 -16.56 -0.21
N VAL A 175 10.61 -17.74 -0.69
CA VAL A 175 9.90 -18.48 -1.75
C VAL A 175 9.27 -19.79 -1.29
N GLY A 176 9.58 -20.21 -0.06
CA GLY A 176 8.96 -21.35 0.61
C GLY A 176 9.79 -21.80 1.81
N LEU A 177 9.47 -22.99 2.31
CA LEU A 177 10.12 -23.60 3.46
C LEU A 177 10.66 -24.99 3.09
N LEU A 178 11.79 -25.36 3.68
CA LEU A 178 12.45 -26.63 3.46
C LEU A 178 12.66 -27.33 4.80
N ASP A 179 12.11 -28.54 4.91
CA ASP A 179 12.48 -29.43 5.99
C ASP A 179 13.89 -29.97 5.73
N LEU A 180 14.77 -29.91 6.73
CA LEU A 180 16.13 -30.42 6.69
C LEU A 180 16.16 -31.74 7.47
N LYS A 181 15.94 -32.84 6.74
CA LYS A 181 15.76 -34.20 7.27
C LYS A 181 16.79 -34.60 8.34
N ALA A 182 18.06 -34.22 8.14
CA ALA A 182 19.11 -34.55 9.10
C ALA A 182 18.88 -33.88 10.47
N LEU A 183 18.39 -32.63 10.50
CA LEU A 183 18.19 -31.88 11.74
C LEU A 183 17.05 -32.47 12.59
N ALA A 184 15.99 -32.98 11.96
CA ALA A 184 14.88 -33.65 12.63
C ALA A 184 15.31 -34.91 13.44
N HIS A 185 16.51 -35.43 13.18
CA HIS A 185 17.06 -36.62 13.85
C HIS A 185 18.37 -36.32 14.59
N GLY A 186 18.66 -35.05 14.89
CA GLY A 186 19.89 -34.63 15.60
C GLY A 186 21.18 -34.79 14.78
N GLY A 187 21.05 -34.93 13.46
CA GLY A 187 22.16 -34.94 12.51
C GLY A 187 22.63 -33.53 12.14
N HIS A 188 23.44 -33.46 11.08
CA HIS A 188 23.94 -32.20 10.54
C HIS A 188 23.70 -32.12 9.04
N THR A 189 23.61 -30.90 8.51
CA THR A 189 23.49 -30.62 7.07
C THR A 189 24.66 -29.76 6.63
N ASP A 190 25.33 -30.18 5.55
CA ASP A 190 26.40 -29.39 4.93
C ASP A 190 25.80 -28.37 3.96
N LEU A 191 26.25 -27.13 4.07
CA LEU A 191 25.86 -26.00 3.23
C LEU A 191 27.07 -25.53 2.43
N TYR A 192 26.87 -25.30 1.14
CA TYR A 192 27.89 -25.04 0.15
C TYR A 192 27.88 -23.56 -0.28
N ALA A 193 29.05 -23.03 -0.64
CA ALA A 193 29.14 -21.64 -1.10
C ALA A 193 28.44 -21.39 -2.45
N GLU A 194 28.33 -22.43 -3.27
CA GLU A 194 27.70 -22.41 -4.59
C GLU A 194 26.78 -23.64 -4.74
N ALA A 195 25.89 -23.61 -5.72
CA ALA A 195 25.02 -24.73 -6.07
C ALA A 195 25.78 -25.87 -6.79
N SER A 196 26.82 -26.40 -6.13
CA SER A 196 27.65 -27.48 -6.63
C SER A 196 28.19 -28.34 -5.49
N ARG A 197 28.19 -29.67 -5.69
CA ARG A 197 28.74 -30.64 -4.72
C ARG A 197 30.25 -30.54 -4.57
N THR A 198 30.93 -29.92 -5.53
CA THR A 198 32.38 -29.70 -5.50
C THR A 198 32.76 -28.35 -4.90
N ALA A 199 31.79 -27.48 -4.60
CA ALA A 199 32.04 -26.22 -3.95
C ALA A 199 32.50 -26.45 -2.50
N SER A 200 33.21 -25.47 -1.94
CA SER A 200 33.60 -25.53 -0.54
C SER A 200 32.37 -25.53 0.37
N THR A 201 32.41 -26.37 1.41
CA THR A 201 31.44 -26.32 2.51
C THR A 201 31.63 -25.00 3.24
N MET A 202 30.62 -24.13 3.18
CA MET A 202 30.59 -22.84 3.85
C MET A 202 30.22 -22.98 5.32
N ALA A 203 29.29 -23.89 5.63
CA ALA A 203 28.82 -24.15 6.99
C ALA A 203 28.35 -25.60 7.13
N ARG A 204 28.43 -26.11 8.35
CA ARG A 204 27.78 -27.35 8.77
C ARG A 204 26.82 -27.00 9.90
N ILE A 205 25.53 -27.14 9.67
CA ILE A 205 24.49 -26.75 10.62
C ILE A 205 23.93 -27.95 11.36
N GLY A 206 23.61 -27.77 12.63
CA GLY A 206 23.03 -28.81 13.51
C GLY A 206 21.67 -28.42 14.08
N SER A 207 21.23 -27.19 13.85
CA SER A 207 19.97 -26.64 14.35
C SER A 207 19.36 -25.66 13.36
N TYR A 208 18.03 -25.52 13.38
CA TYR A 208 17.34 -24.47 12.63
C TYR A 208 17.61 -23.06 13.16
N THR A 209 18.22 -22.92 14.35
CA THR A 209 18.74 -21.64 14.85
C THR A 209 19.96 -21.14 14.06
N ASP A 210 20.62 -22.03 13.31
CA ASP A 210 21.80 -21.69 12.50
C ASP A 210 21.42 -21.07 11.15
N VAL A 211 20.13 -21.07 10.80
CA VAL A 211 19.57 -20.53 9.56
C VAL A 211 18.33 -19.69 9.84
N ALA A 212 17.94 -18.86 8.88
CA ALA A 212 16.61 -18.27 8.88
C ALA A 212 15.59 -19.41 8.78
N SER A 213 14.70 -19.50 9.77
CA SER A 213 13.71 -20.56 9.89
C SER A 213 12.33 -20.00 10.24
N ARG A 214 11.28 -20.78 9.94
CA ARG A 214 9.90 -20.52 10.34
C ARG A 214 9.20 -21.84 10.62
N GLU A 215 8.20 -21.82 11.50
CA GLU A 215 7.35 -22.97 11.72
C GLU A 215 6.40 -23.20 10.53
N TYR A 216 6.27 -24.46 10.11
CA TYR A 216 5.27 -24.88 9.13
C TYR A 216 4.26 -25.90 9.66
N GLY A 217 4.42 -26.34 10.91
CA GLY A 217 3.49 -27.17 11.64
C GLY A 217 3.61 -26.90 13.14
N TYR A 218 2.79 -27.57 13.95
CA TYR A 218 2.84 -27.45 15.40
C TYR A 218 4.21 -27.90 15.91
N GLU A 219 5.04 -26.95 16.33
CA GLU A 219 6.44 -27.19 16.77
C GLU A 219 7.34 -27.83 15.70
N ILE A 220 7.00 -27.66 14.42
CA ILE A 220 7.81 -28.15 13.30
C ILE A 220 8.41 -26.96 12.54
N GLU A 221 9.72 -26.80 12.66
CA GLU A 221 10.50 -25.77 11.96
C GLU A 221 10.92 -26.21 10.56
N GLY A 222 10.98 -25.25 9.65
CA GLY A 222 11.57 -25.40 8.31
C GLY A 222 12.49 -24.23 8.01
N ALA A 223 13.57 -24.50 7.28
CA ALA A 223 14.49 -23.48 6.81
C ALA A 223 13.79 -22.62 5.74
N VAL A 224 13.96 -21.30 5.82
CA VAL A 224 13.46 -20.38 4.80
C VAL A 224 14.30 -20.52 3.55
N VAL A 225 13.64 -20.81 2.43
CA VAL A 225 14.26 -20.86 1.11
C VAL A 225 14.10 -19.51 0.43
N PHE A 226 15.20 -19.01 -0.11
CA PHE A 226 15.29 -17.73 -0.81
C PHE A 226 15.45 -17.92 -2.32
N ALA A 227 16.02 -19.02 -2.78
CA ALA A 227 16.09 -19.34 -4.21
C ALA A 227 16.17 -20.86 -4.40
N THR A 228 15.85 -21.29 -5.61
CA THR A 228 15.85 -22.68 -6.03
C THR A 228 16.56 -22.78 -7.36
N LEU A 229 17.45 -23.75 -7.48
CA LEU A 229 18.02 -24.19 -8.76
C LEU A 229 17.77 -25.69 -8.89
N PRO A 230 17.89 -26.29 -10.09
CA PRO A 230 17.70 -27.72 -10.25
C PRO A 230 18.58 -28.53 -9.28
N GLY A 231 17.97 -29.15 -8.27
CA GLY A 231 18.66 -29.94 -7.24
C GLY A 231 19.26 -29.14 -6.07
N TRP A 232 18.96 -27.85 -5.93
CA TRP A 232 19.56 -26.98 -4.91
C TRP A 232 18.59 -25.96 -4.32
N TYR A 233 18.75 -25.68 -3.03
CA TYR A 233 17.99 -24.67 -2.31
C TYR A 233 18.94 -23.67 -1.64
N ARG A 234 18.66 -22.37 -1.79
CA ARG A 234 19.42 -21.29 -1.17
C ARG A 234 18.81 -20.92 0.16
N LEU A 235 19.61 -21.00 1.22
CA LEU A 235 19.25 -20.69 2.60
C LEU A 235 20.06 -19.48 3.07
N ARG A 236 19.55 -18.77 4.08
CA ARG A 236 20.28 -17.71 4.78
C ARG A 236 20.73 -18.21 6.15
N LEU A 237 22.02 -18.14 6.44
CA LEU A 237 22.60 -18.45 7.75
C LEU A 237 22.18 -17.39 8.79
N ALA A 238 22.30 -17.72 10.07
CA ALA A 238 22.01 -16.80 11.18
C ALA A 238 22.88 -15.53 11.16
N ASP A 239 24.07 -15.59 10.55
CA ASP A 239 24.98 -14.46 10.36
C ASP A 239 24.66 -13.58 9.13
N GLY A 240 23.59 -13.91 8.40
CA GLY A 240 23.12 -13.17 7.23
C GLY A 240 23.72 -13.62 5.89
N ARG A 241 24.74 -14.48 5.87
CA ARG A 241 25.31 -15.02 4.62
C ARG A 241 24.36 -16.03 3.98
N PHE A 242 24.48 -16.21 2.66
CA PHE A 242 23.71 -17.20 1.92
C PHE A 242 24.56 -18.41 1.54
N ALA A 243 23.97 -19.59 1.64
CA ALA A 243 24.58 -20.85 1.25
C ALA A 243 23.55 -21.76 0.57
N TRP A 244 24.03 -22.81 -0.09
CA TRP A 244 23.22 -23.75 -0.84
C TRP A 244 23.20 -25.12 -0.16
N VAL A 245 22.05 -25.77 -0.12
CA VAL A 245 21.89 -27.17 0.27
C VAL A 245 21.47 -27.99 -0.95
N ALA A 246 22.06 -29.16 -1.11
CA ALA A 246 21.66 -30.09 -2.16
C ALA A 246 20.33 -30.74 -1.81
N ALA A 247 19.48 -30.98 -2.81
CA ALA A 247 18.15 -31.55 -2.60
C ALA A 247 18.18 -32.93 -1.95
N ASP A 248 19.19 -33.76 -2.23
CA ASP A 248 19.32 -35.09 -1.61
C ASP A 248 19.69 -35.04 -0.11
N ASP A 249 20.25 -33.93 0.36
CA ASP A 249 20.58 -33.70 1.77
C ASP A 249 19.43 -32.98 2.50
N ALA A 250 18.46 -32.48 1.74
CA ALA A 250 17.26 -31.86 2.25
C ALA A 250 16.13 -32.88 2.43
N GLY A 251 15.07 -32.45 3.10
CA GLY A 251 13.82 -33.17 3.24
C GLY A 251 12.74 -32.60 2.32
N THR A 252 11.54 -32.43 2.86
CA THR A 252 10.38 -31.98 2.08
C THR A 252 10.47 -30.51 1.74
N TRP A 253 10.30 -30.17 0.46
CA TRP A 253 10.15 -28.80 -0.02
C TRP A 253 8.68 -28.38 0.01
N PHE A 254 8.40 -27.24 0.63
CA PHE A 254 7.07 -26.63 0.72
C PHE A 254 7.09 -25.27 0.01
N PRO A 255 6.64 -25.17 -1.25
CA PRO A 255 6.57 -23.89 -1.94
C PRO A 255 5.59 -22.96 -1.22
N TYR A 256 5.92 -21.68 -1.14
CA TYR A 256 5.13 -20.71 -0.38
C TYR A 256 3.65 -20.69 -0.79
N GLU A 257 3.35 -20.82 -2.08
CA GLU A 257 1.97 -20.82 -2.58
C GLU A 257 1.09 -21.97 -2.09
N GLN A 258 1.66 -22.99 -1.46
CA GLN A 258 0.92 -24.12 -0.89
C GLN A 258 0.78 -24.02 0.63
N LEU A 259 1.63 -23.24 1.30
CA LEU A 259 1.71 -23.21 2.76
C LEU A 259 0.43 -22.70 3.43
N PRO A 260 -0.21 -21.59 2.99
CA PRO A 260 -1.38 -21.04 3.69
C PRO A 260 -2.71 -21.74 3.38
N ILE A 261 -2.76 -22.59 2.35
CA ILE A 261 -4.01 -23.16 1.84
C ILE A 261 -4.67 -24.05 2.90
N ARG A 262 -5.96 -23.78 3.20
CA ARG A 262 -6.77 -24.53 4.19
C ARG A 262 -6.13 -24.61 5.59
N ARG A 263 -5.38 -23.58 5.97
CA ARG A 263 -4.85 -23.40 7.34
C ARG A 263 -5.52 -22.20 8.01
N LEU A 264 -5.23 -22.01 9.30
CA LEU A 264 -5.58 -20.78 10.02
C LEU A 264 -4.71 -19.63 9.51
N ALA A 265 -5.12 -19.08 8.37
CA ALA A 265 -4.39 -18.07 7.65
C ALA A 265 -4.76 -16.65 8.11
N TYR A 266 -3.87 -15.71 7.81
CA TYR A 266 -4.10 -14.29 8.01
C TYR A 266 -3.39 -13.49 6.92
N LEU A 267 -3.92 -12.30 6.64
CA LEU A 267 -3.26 -11.30 5.82
C LEU A 267 -2.32 -10.50 6.73
N THR A 268 -1.07 -10.35 6.31
CA THR A 268 -0.03 -9.63 7.05
C THR A 268 -0.17 -8.12 6.86
N ASP A 269 0.75 -7.35 7.43
CA ASP A 269 0.89 -5.91 7.21
C ASP A 269 1.36 -5.55 5.78
N GLU A 270 1.88 -6.52 5.04
CA GLU A 270 2.26 -6.39 3.64
C GLU A 270 1.05 -6.41 2.69
N TRP A 271 -0.13 -6.81 3.17
CA TRP A 271 -1.36 -6.74 2.39
C TRP A 271 -1.81 -5.28 2.19
N SER A 272 -2.05 -4.92 0.93
CA SER A 272 -2.46 -3.55 0.54
C SER A 272 -3.87 -3.12 0.96
N GLY A 273 -4.64 -3.98 1.64
CA GLY A 273 -6.05 -3.75 1.96
C GLY A 273 -7.00 -3.89 0.77
N LEU A 274 -6.50 -4.34 -0.39
CA LEU A 274 -7.27 -4.53 -1.61
C LEU A 274 -7.59 -6.00 -1.86
N VAL A 275 -8.77 -6.25 -2.42
CA VAL A 275 -9.22 -7.55 -2.88
C VAL A 275 -9.73 -7.41 -4.32
N TRP A 276 -9.18 -8.19 -5.24
CA TRP A 276 -9.56 -8.19 -6.64
C TRP A 276 -10.70 -9.18 -6.91
N PRO A 277 -11.63 -8.88 -7.82
CA PRO A 277 -12.66 -9.84 -8.20
C PRO A 277 -12.08 -11.06 -8.94
N ASN A 278 -10.99 -10.88 -9.69
CA ASN A 278 -10.25 -11.94 -10.39
C ASN A 278 -8.75 -11.77 -10.17
N ALA A 279 -7.99 -12.87 -10.18
CA ALA A 279 -6.53 -12.80 -10.05
C ALA A 279 -5.94 -11.91 -11.16
N GLY A 280 -5.19 -10.88 -10.79
CA GLY A 280 -4.53 -9.95 -11.72
C GLY A 280 -5.46 -9.06 -12.55
N ALA A 281 -6.79 -9.05 -12.31
CA ALA A 281 -7.73 -8.35 -13.17
C ALA A 281 -8.94 -7.76 -12.43
N GLY A 282 -9.54 -6.73 -13.05
CA GLY A 282 -10.72 -6.03 -12.54
C GLY A 282 -10.40 -4.89 -11.56
N ILE A 283 -11.44 -4.15 -11.18
CA ILE A 283 -11.33 -3.04 -10.23
C ILE A 283 -11.34 -3.63 -8.82
N PRO A 284 -10.28 -3.45 -8.02
CA PRO A 284 -10.25 -3.99 -6.68
C PRO A 284 -11.21 -3.25 -5.75
N LEU A 285 -11.67 -3.96 -4.73
CA LEU A 285 -12.41 -3.41 -3.62
C LEU A 285 -11.45 -3.19 -2.45
N ARG A 286 -11.65 -2.09 -1.73
CA ARG A 286 -10.99 -1.87 -0.43
C ARG A 286 -11.75 -2.64 0.63
N ALA A 287 -11.05 -3.54 1.32
CA ALA A 287 -11.63 -4.23 2.46
C ALA A 287 -11.86 -3.24 3.60
N SER A 288 -13.09 -3.20 4.13
CA SER A 288 -13.43 -2.29 5.23
C SER A 288 -12.60 -2.52 6.49
N LEU A 289 -12.17 -3.76 6.74
CA LEU A 289 -11.31 -4.12 7.86
C LEU A 289 -9.92 -3.47 7.77
N ALA A 290 -9.39 -3.30 6.56
CA ALA A 290 -8.09 -2.62 6.37
C ALA A 290 -8.15 -1.12 6.71
N ALA A 291 -9.34 -0.57 6.96
CA ALA A 291 -9.46 0.78 7.49
C ALA A 291 -9.20 0.83 9.01
N ASP A 292 -9.41 -0.29 9.71
CA ASP A 292 -9.16 -0.47 11.14
C ASP A 292 -7.69 -0.90 11.36
N ASN A 293 -6.77 0.00 11.01
CA ASN A 293 -5.31 -0.17 10.97
C ASN A 293 -4.63 -0.52 12.33
N HIS A 294 -5.39 -0.89 13.35
CA HIS A 294 -4.85 -1.33 14.64
C HIS A 294 -4.35 -2.78 14.60
N LYS A 295 -4.80 -3.57 13.64
CA LYS A 295 -4.38 -4.96 13.49
C LYS A 295 -3.22 -5.07 12.50
N ARG A 296 -2.15 -5.76 12.92
CA ARG A 296 -1.06 -6.18 12.02
C ARG A 296 -1.44 -7.39 11.19
N GLU A 297 -2.48 -8.11 11.60
CA GLU A 297 -2.89 -9.38 11.04
C GLU A 297 -4.41 -9.39 10.88
N TYR A 298 -4.89 -9.77 9.70
CA TYR A 298 -6.31 -9.86 9.40
C TYR A 298 -6.68 -11.33 9.17
N PRO A 299 -7.58 -11.92 9.98
CA PRO A 299 -7.91 -13.32 9.84
C PRO A 299 -8.50 -13.60 8.47
N ALA A 300 -8.03 -14.67 7.82
CA ALA A 300 -8.46 -15.02 6.47
C ALA A 300 -8.48 -16.53 6.23
N GLU A 301 -9.38 -16.97 5.36
CA GLU A 301 -9.33 -18.32 4.80
C GLU A 301 -8.70 -18.24 3.41
N VAL A 302 -7.70 -19.09 3.15
CA VAL A 302 -7.11 -19.24 1.82
C VAL A 302 -7.70 -20.48 1.14
N LEU A 303 -8.47 -20.24 0.08
CA LEU A 303 -9.29 -21.26 -0.57
C LEU A 303 -8.49 -22.00 -1.65
N GLU A 304 -7.78 -21.25 -2.48
CA GLU A 304 -7.03 -21.75 -3.63
C GLU A 304 -5.90 -20.78 -4.02
N THR A 305 -4.98 -21.26 -4.84
CA THR A 305 -3.88 -20.49 -5.43
C THR A 305 -3.93 -20.58 -6.96
N THR A 306 -3.52 -19.53 -7.64
CA THR A 306 -3.29 -19.52 -9.09
C THR A 306 -2.07 -18.68 -9.43
N ARG A 307 -1.51 -18.85 -10.63
CA ARG A 307 -0.40 -18.02 -11.12
C ARG A 307 -0.82 -17.15 -12.28
N ILE A 308 -0.52 -15.86 -12.19
CA ILE A 308 -0.75 -14.87 -13.26
C ILE A 308 0.58 -14.15 -13.49
N GLY A 309 1.09 -14.23 -14.73
CA GLY A 309 2.39 -13.64 -15.06
C GLY A 309 3.57 -14.22 -14.27
N GLY A 310 3.48 -15.49 -13.85
CA GLY A 310 4.50 -16.17 -13.03
C GLY A 310 4.33 -15.96 -11.51
N PHE A 311 3.52 -15.00 -11.08
CA PHE A 311 3.34 -14.67 -9.66
C PHE A 311 2.16 -15.42 -9.04
N PRO A 312 2.29 -15.94 -7.80
CA PRO A 312 1.19 -16.57 -7.11
C PRO A 312 0.16 -15.55 -6.60
N TRP A 313 -1.11 -15.94 -6.67
CA TRP A 313 -2.27 -15.22 -6.18
C TRP A 313 -3.12 -16.15 -5.34
N PHE A 314 -3.62 -15.64 -4.22
CA PHE A 314 -4.50 -16.38 -3.33
C PHE A 314 -5.93 -15.91 -3.46
N ARG A 315 -6.86 -16.84 -3.58
CA ARG A 315 -8.28 -16.55 -3.36
C ARG A 315 -8.55 -16.65 -1.87
N VAL A 316 -9.03 -15.55 -1.29
CA VAL A 316 -9.20 -15.39 0.15
C VAL A 316 -10.61 -14.98 0.53
N ARG A 317 -11.03 -15.39 1.73
CA ARG A 317 -12.13 -14.78 2.48
C ARG A 317 -11.55 -14.08 3.69
N VAL A 318 -11.70 -12.75 3.75
CA VAL A 318 -11.27 -11.97 4.90
C VAL A 318 -12.37 -12.02 5.94
N LEU A 319 -12.05 -12.44 7.15
CA LEU A 319 -13.00 -12.63 8.24
C LEU A 319 -13.07 -11.38 9.12
N LYS A 320 -14.25 -11.06 9.64
CA LYS A 320 -14.41 -9.94 10.59
C LYS A 320 -13.82 -10.24 11.96
N ASN A 321 -13.93 -11.49 12.38
CA ASN A 321 -13.52 -11.97 13.69
C ASN A 321 -12.37 -12.97 13.54
N ASP A 322 -11.55 -13.03 14.58
CA ASP A 322 -10.50 -14.04 14.70
C ASP A 322 -11.15 -15.42 14.95
N PRO A 323 -10.87 -16.45 14.13
CA PRO A 323 -11.41 -17.79 14.35
C PRO A 323 -11.04 -18.38 15.72
N CYS A 324 -9.94 -17.94 16.34
CA CYS A 324 -9.50 -18.42 17.65
C CYS A 324 -10.22 -17.77 18.83
N ALA A 325 -10.81 -16.59 18.64
CA ALA A 325 -11.54 -15.89 19.71
C ALA A 325 -12.96 -16.44 19.94
N GLY A 326 -13.41 -17.37 19.09
CA GLY A 326 -14.79 -17.84 19.06
C GLY A 326 -15.76 -16.81 18.47
N GLY A 327 -16.93 -17.28 18.01
CA GLY A 327 -17.97 -16.44 17.42
C GLY A 327 -18.26 -16.76 15.95
N ASP A 328 -19.15 -15.96 15.36
CA ASP A 328 -19.59 -16.14 13.97
C ASP A 328 -18.51 -15.63 13.00
N ASN A 329 -18.00 -16.52 12.14
CA ASN A 329 -16.98 -16.25 11.12
C ASN A 329 -17.58 -15.52 9.92
N ARG A 330 -18.05 -14.29 10.15
CA ARG A 330 -18.63 -13.48 9.09
C ARG A 330 -17.56 -13.01 8.12
N VAL A 331 -17.74 -13.35 6.85
CA VAL A 331 -16.92 -12.86 5.75
C VAL A 331 -17.14 -11.36 5.57
N SER A 332 -16.06 -10.59 5.62
CA SER A 332 -16.06 -9.15 5.34
C SER A 332 -15.88 -8.86 3.85
N SER A 333 -15.02 -9.63 3.19
CA SER A 333 -14.74 -9.51 1.75
C SER A 333 -14.20 -10.84 1.21
N GLU A 334 -14.48 -11.14 -0.05
CA GLU A 334 -13.96 -12.31 -0.76
C GLU A 334 -13.38 -11.86 -2.12
N GLY A 335 -12.29 -12.50 -2.53
CA GLY A 335 -11.72 -12.36 -3.86
C GLY A 335 -10.25 -12.75 -3.87
N TRP A 336 -9.45 -12.10 -4.71
CA TRP A 336 -8.06 -12.45 -4.95
C TRP A 336 -7.10 -11.40 -4.37
N VAL A 337 -6.01 -11.87 -3.78
CA VAL A 337 -4.90 -11.01 -3.33
C VAL A 337 -3.59 -11.55 -3.91
N PRO A 338 -2.62 -10.69 -4.26
CA PRO A 338 -1.27 -11.14 -4.56
C PRO A 338 -0.69 -11.88 -3.35
N ALA A 339 0.10 -12.92 -3.59
CA ALA A 339 0.74 -13.67 -2.52
C ALA A 339 1.81 -12.85 -1.76
N TYR A 340 2.35 -11.82 -2.41
CA TYR A 340 3.39 -10.95 -1.87
C TYR A 340 2.91 -9.50 -1.81
N GLY A 341 3.41 -8.75 -0.83
CA GLY A 341 3.20 -7.32 -0.71
C GLY A 341 4.11 -6.51 -1.62
N ARG A 342 4.02 -5.19 -1.47
CA ARG A 342 4.77 -4.23 -2.28
C ARG A 342 6.28 -4.32 -2.04
N ASN A 343 6.71 -4.85 -0.89
CA ASN A 343 8.12 -5.02 -0.53
C ASN A 343 8.66 -6.42 -0.88
N GLY A 344 7.87 -7.28 -1.52
CA GLY A 344 8.24 -8.67 -1.85
C GLY A 344 8.08 -9.65 -0.69
N ASP A 345 7.64 -9.19 0.48
CA ASP A 345 7.39 -10.04 1.65
C ASP A 345 5.98 -10.68 1.58
N PRO A 346 5.75 -11.84 2.23
CA PRO A 346 4.46 -12.53 2.21
C PRO A 346 3.28 -11.65 2.64
N ALA A 347 2.28 -11.48 1.78
CA ALA A 347 1.02 -10.80 2.12
C ALA A 347 0.04 -11.71 2.85
N VAL A 348 0.28 -13.03 2.83
CA VAL A 348 -0.56 -14.06 3.45
C VAL A 348 0.33 -15.02 4.23
N TRP A 349 -0.03 -15.30 5.47
CA TRP A 349 0.66 -16.29 6.28
C TRP A 349 -0.35 -17.14 7.07
N PHE A 350 0.12 -17.98 7.99
CA PHE A 350 -0.73 -18.84 8.81
C PHE A 350 -0.12 -19.06 10.20
N TYR A 351 -0.99 -19.32 11.17
CA TYR A 351 -0.61 -19.73 12.51
C TYR A 351 -0.24 -21.23 12.49
N SER A 352 1.03 -21.54 12.73
CA SER A 352 1.56 -22.91 12.79
C SER A 352 1.00 -23.71 13.97
N ARG A 353 0.71 -23.02 15.08
CA ARG A 353 0.34 -23.63 16.37
C ARG A 353 -1.16 -23.81 16.60
N GLY A 354 -1.98 -23.50 15.60
CA GLY A 354 -3.43 -23.52 15.79
C GLY A 354 -3.94 -22.33 16.61
N CYS A 355 -5.17 -22.50 17.08
CA CYS A 355 -5.67 -21.88 18.29
C CYS A 355 -5.33 -22.86 19.44
#